data_AF-A0A968MQT1-F1
#
_entry.id   AF-A0A968MQT1-F1
#
_cell.length_a   1.000
_cell.length_b   1.000
_cell.length_c   1.000
_cell.angle_alpha   90.00
_cell.angle_beta   90.00
_cell.angle_gamma   90.00
#
_symmetry.space_group_name_H-M   'P 1'
#
loop_
_entity.id
_entity.type
_entity.pdbx_description
1 polymer ?
#
loop_
_entity_poly.entity_id
_entity_poly.type
_entity_poly.pdbx_seq_one_letter_code
_entity_poly.pdbx_strand_id
1 'polypeptide(L)' 'MSEKDKIFRDPIYGYINIPDKYCIDFIDTKIFQRLRRIEQTSMRVLYPSAHHDRFAHSIGVYHLGQTAFQNLKKNSASFF' A
#
# COMPACT_ATOMS: atom_id res chain seq x y z
N MET A 1 -3.05 23.86 -7.46
CA MET A 1 -1.70 23.30 -7.23
C MET A 1 -1.79 21.85 -7.69
N SER A 2 -0.94 21.36 -8.61
CA SER A 2 -0.98 19.92 -8.95
C SER A 2 -0.69 19.14 -7.66
N GLU A 3 -1.65 18.35 -7.18
CA GLU A 3 -1.41 17.42 -6.06
C GLU A 3 -0.20 16.56 -6.43
N LYS A 4 0.86 16.61 -5.63
CA LYS A 4 2.06 15.83 -5.87
C LYS A 4 1.85 14.45 -5.27
N ASP A 5 1.85 13.41 -6.09
CA ASP A 5 1.78 12.04 -5.59
C ASP A 5 2.93 11.76 -4.61
N LYS A 6 2.60 11.08 -3.51
CA LYS A 6 3.57 10.58 -2.55
C LYS A 6 4.10 9.23 -3.05
N ILE A 7 5.42 9.09 -3.08
CA ILE A 7 6.09 7.90 -3.59
C ILE A 7 6.62 7.08 -2.41
N PHE A 8 6.20 5.82 -2.33
CA PHE A 8 6.70 4.85 -1.36
C PHE A 8 7.63 3.86 -2.04
N ARG A 9 8.80 3.59 -1.44
CA ARG A 9 9.69 2.51 -1.86
C ARG A 9 9.32 1.23 -1.11
N ASP A 10 8.90 0.23 -1.87
CA ASP A 10 8.54 -1.10 -1.40
C ASP A 10 9.53 -2.14 -1.96
N PRO A 11 10.05 -3.07 -1.15
CA PRO A 11 11.03 -4.06 -1.61
C PRO A 11 10.42 -5.15 -2.51
N ILE A 12 9.10 -5.34 -2.50
CA ILE A 12 8.39 -6.36 -3.29
C ILE A 12 7.90 -5.75 -4.62
N TYR A 13 7.28 -4.58 -4.58
CA TYR A 13 6.63 -3.96 -5.74
C TYR A 13 7.39 -2.76 -6.34
N GLY A 14 8.50 -2.35 -5.73
CA GLY A 14 9.31 -1.24 -6.23
C GLY A 14 8.81 0.13 -5.79
N TYR A 15 8.38 0.99 -6.72
CA TYR A 15 7.86 2.31 -6.39
C TYR A 15 6.34 2.32 -6.47
N ILE A 16 5.68 2.66 -5.36
CA ILE A 16 4.22 2.77 -5.28
C ILE A 16 3.86 4.24 -5.15
N ASN A 17 3.13 4.76 -6.14
CA ASN A 17 2.64 6.14 -6.14
C ASN A 17 1.22 6.17 -5.57
N ILE A 18 1.01 7.03 -4.58
CA ILE A 18 -0.30 7.25 -3.96
C ILE A 18 -0.62 8.75 -4.05
N PRO A 19 -1.81 9.13 -4.56
CA PRO A 19 -2.25 10.52 -4.56
C PRO A 19 -2.16 11.17 -3.18
N ASP A 20 -1.67 12.41 -3.13
CA ASP A 20 -1.43 13.13 -1.88
C ASP A 20 -2.69 13.23 -1.02
N LYS A 21 -3.85 13.41 -1.67
CA LYS A 21 -5.15 13.44 -1.01
C LYS A 21 -5.40 12.20 -0.16
N TYR A 22 -5.16 11.00 -0.69
CA TYR A 22 -5.31 9.77 0.11
C TYR A 22 -4.26 9.65 1.20
N CYS A 23 -3.08 10.23 0.96
CA CYS A 23 -2.04 10.27 1.98
C CYS A 23 -2.46 11.13 3.17
N ILE A 24 -2.91 12.36 2.91
CA ILE A 24 -3.34 13.32 3.93
C ILE A 24 -4.60 12.82 4.66
N ASP A 25 -5.61 12.38 3.92
CA ASP A 25 -6.91 12.04 4.48
C ASP A 25 -6.91 10.71 5.25
N PHE A 26 -6.03 9.76 4.87
CA PHE A 26 -6.04 8.41 5.44
C PHE A 26 -4.67 7.97 5.97
N ILE A 27 -3.62 7.96 5.14
CA ILE A 27 -2.33 7.33 5.50
C ILE A 27 -1.63 8.07 6.64
N ASP A 28 -1.64 9.40 6.62
CA ASP A 28 -0.95 10.25 7.58
C ASP A 28 -1.76 10.45 8.88
N THR A 29 -2.93 9.81 9.00
CA THR A 29 -3.72 9.79 10.24
C THR A 29 -3.08 8.91 11.31
N LYS A 30 -3.34 9.25 12.59
CA LYS A 30 -2.85 8.46 13.73
C LYS A 30 -3.29 6.99 13.68
N ILE A 31 -4.50 6.73 13.17
CA ILE A 31 -5.08 5.38 13.10
C ILE A 31 -4.27 4.52 12.13
N PHE A 32 -3.94 5.05 10.95
CA PHE A 32 -3.17 4.31 9.95
C PHE A 32 -1.68 4.25 10.31
N GLN A 33 -1.08 5.34 10.78
CA GLN A 33 0.34 5.35 11.20
C GLN A 33 0.63 4.40 12.38
N ARG A 34 -0.37 4.08 13.22
CA ARG A 34 -0.24 3.06 14.28
C ARG A 34 0.15 1.69 13.70
N LEU A 35 -0.20 1.37 12.46
CA LEU A 35 0.11 0.09 11.83
C LEU A 35 1.61 -0.20 11.74
N ARG A 36 2.47 0.83 11.79
CA ARG A 36 3.94 0.68 11.86
C ARG A 36 4.44 -0.02 13.12
N ARG A 37 3.60 -0.09 14.15
CA ARG A 37 3.91 -0.73 15.45
C ARG A 37 3.25 -2.09 15.60
N ILE A 38 2.64 -2.61 14.54
CA ILE A 38 1.96 -3.90 14.55
C ILE A 38 2.62 -4.79 13.51
N GLU A 39 3.27 -5.85 13.97
CA GLU A 39 3.87 -6.84 13.10
C GLU A 39 2.78 -7.53 12.27
N GLN A 40 3.08 -7.81 11.01
CA GLN A 40 2.14 -8.51 10.15
C GLN A 40 1.89 -9.93 10.65
N THR A 41 2.96 -10.62 11.07
CA THR A 41 2.90 -11.98 11.61
C THR A 41 3.66 -12.05 12.93
N SER A 42 3.20 -12.89 13.85
CA SER A 42 3.88 -13.15 15.13
C SER A 42 5.02 -14.18 14.99
N MET A 43 5.63 -14.28 13.82
CA MET A 43 6.53 -15.39 13.45
C MET A 43 8.00 -15.12 13.75
N ARG A 44 8.33 -13.97 14.35
CA ARG A 44 9.72 -13.59 14.64
C ARG A 44 10.48 -14.60 15.51
N VAL A 45 9.76 -15.32 16.36
CA VAL A 45 10.32 -16.39 17.21
C VAL A 45 10.99 -17.49 16.39
N LEU A 46 10.45 -17.79 15.19
CA LEU A 46 10.99 -18.79 14.27
C LEU A 46 11.80 -18.17 13.12
N TYR A 47 11.34 -17.03 12.61
CA TYR A 47 11.95 -16.33 11.48
C TYR A 47 12.39 -14.92 11.91
N PRO A 48 13.64 -14.74 12.37
CA PRO A 48 14.08 -13.46 12.94
C PRO A 48 13.90 -12.31 11.95
N SER A 49 14.07 -12.55 10.65
CA SER A 49 13.90 -11.54 9.58
C SER A 49 12.44 -11.14 9.29
N ALA A 50 11.44 -11.75 9.93
CA ALA A 50 10.02 -11.42 9.73
C ALA A 50 9.65 -10.08 10.43
N HIS A 51 10.25 -8.99 9.97
CA HIS A 51 10.10 -7.64 10.54
C HIS A 51 9.04 -6.77 9.87
N HIS A 52 8.37 -7.28 8.84
CA HIS A 52 7.37 -6.53 8.10
C HIS A 52 6.17 -6.16 9.01
N ASP A 53 5.77 -4.90 8.94
CA ASP A 53 4.65 -4.35 9.70
C ASP A 53 3.37 -4.32 8.85
N ARG A 54 2.23 -4.12 9.51
CA ARG A 54 0.94 -4.00 8.83
C ARG A 54 0.84 -2.75 7.96
N PHE A 55 1.65 -1.71 8.22
CA PHE A 55 1.68 -0.51 7.40
C PHE A 55 2.18 -0.83 5.99
N ALA A 56 3.36 -1.45 5.87
CA ALA A 56 3.96 -1.83 4.60
C ALA A 56 3.05 -2.79 3.83
N HIS A 57 2.46 -3.77 4.52
CA HIS A 57 1.49 -4.67 3.92
C HIS A 57 0.27 -3.91 3.35
N SER A 58 -0.32 -2.98 4.09
CA SER A 58 -1.47 -2.19 3.62
C SER A 58 -1.13 -1.33 2.39
N ILE A 59 0.07 -0.77 2.31
CA ILE A 59 0.54 -0.04 1.12
C ILE A 59 0.66 -0.99 -0.09
N GLY A 60 1.17 -2.21 0.10
CA GLY A 60 1.19 -3.24 -0.94
C GLY A 60 -0.21 -3.67 -1.40
N VAL A 61 -1.16 -3.82 -0.48
CA VAL A 61 -2.57 -4.14 -0.80
C VAL A 61 -3.21 -3.03 -1.64
N TYR A 62 -2.96 -1.75 -1.32
CA TYR A 62 -3.41 -0.64 -2.14
C TYR A 62 -2.89 -0.77 -3.59
N HIS A 63 -1.60 -1.02 -3.77
CA HIS A 63 -0.98 -1.18 -5.08
C HIS A 63 -1.62 -2.30 -5.90
N LEU A 64 -1.79 -3.48 -5.30
CA LEU A 64 -2.43 -4.63 -5.95
C LEU A 64 -3.91 -4.37 -6.26
N GLY A 65 -4.65 -3.74 -5.34
CA GLY A 65 -6.04 -3.37 -5.55
C GLY A 65 -6.22 -2.43 -6.73
N GLN A 66 -5.37 -1.40 -6.84
CA GLN A 66 -5.37 -0.48 -7.97
C GLN A 66 -5.04 -1.19 -9.28
N THR A 67 -4.05 -2.09 -9.26
CA THR A 67 -3.66 -2.91 -10.42
C THR A 67 -4.82 -3.80 -10.88
N ALA A 68 -5.49 -4.48 -9.95
CA ALA A 68 -6.64 -5.32 -10.25
C ALA A 68 -7.79 -4.51 -10.85
N PHE A 69 -8.14 -3.37 -10.24
CA PHE A 69 -9.19 -2.48 -10.72
C PHE A 69 -8.91 -1.94 -12.14
N GLN A 70 -7.67 -1.51 -12.41
CA GLN A 70 -7.30 -1.03 -13.74
C GLN A 70 -7.41 -2.12 -14.81
N ASN A 71 -6.98 -3.35 -14.51
CA ASN A 71 -7.11 -4.47 -15.43
C ASN A 71 -8.58 -4.85 -15.67
N LEU A 72 -9.40 -4.87 -14.61
CA LEU A 72 -10.84 -5.10 -14.75
C LEU A 72 -11.49 -4.04 -15.65
N LYS A 73 -11.21 -2.75 -15.41
CA LYS A 73 -11.73 -1.64 -16.22
C LYS A 73 -11.30 -1.74 -17.69
N LYS A 74 -10.03 -2.09 -17.95
CA LYS A 74 -9.52 -2.27 -19.31
C LYS A 74 -10.22 -3.43 -20.03
N ASN A 75 -10.35 -4.57 -19.36
CA ASN A 75 -10.94 -5.77 -19.95
C ASN A 75 -12.46 -5.62 -20.12
N SER A 76 -13.16 -4.91 -19.23
CA SER A 76 -14.59 -4.64 -19.39
C SER A 76 -14.87 -3.68 -20.55
N ALA A 77 -13.97 -2.73 -20.81
CA ALA A 77 -14.12 -1.76 -21.89
C ALA A 77 -13.93 -2.40 -23.28
N SER A 78 -13.21 -3.51 -23.40
CA SER A 78 -13.04 -4.23 -24.67
C SER A 78 -14.24 -5.09 -25.09
N PHE A 79 -15.31 -5.15 -24.28
CA PHE A 79 -16.54 -5.89 -24.59
C PHE A 79 -17.66 -5.01 -25.17
N PHE A 80 -17.42 -3.70 -25.36
CA PHE A 80 -18.29 -2.75 -26.06
C PHE A 80 -17.46 -1.96 -27.07
#